data_AF-A0A0B8P5J6-F1
#
_entry.id   AF-A0A0B8P5J6-F1
#
_cell.length_a   1.000
_cell.length_b   1.000
_cell.length_c   1.000
_cell.angle_alpha   90.00
_cell.angle_beta   90.00
_cell.angle_gamma   90.00
#
_symmetry.space_group_name_H-M   'P 1'
#
loop_
_entity.id
_entity.type
_entity.pdbx_description
1 polymer ?
#
loop_
_entity_poly.entity_id
_entity_poly.type
_entity_poly.pdbx_seq_one_letter_code
_entity_poly.pdbx_strand_id
1 'polypeptide(L)'
;MIISSPNDFRAAAKSKLPPFLFHYIDGGANSETTLRRNVSDLEAIALKQRVLKNMQDLSLESHLFGEHFDLPIALSPVGLTGMYARRGEVQAAKAAEYKGIPFTMSTVSVCPIEEVSSEIHRPMWFQLYVLKDRGFMKNVLERAKAAGVTTLVFTVDMPVPGSRYRDMHSGMSGDYASFRRIWQAMRHPDWAFNVGLFGKPHDLAISQPIAESQPNSRTISAGLATTSTLLSLGKTLNGFAIFGTDL
;
A
#
# COMPACT_ATOMS: atom_id res chain seq x y z
N MET A 1 -14.28 1.63 19.11
CA MET A 1 -14.97 2.29 17.98
C MET A 1 -15.64 1.19 17.17
N ILE A 2 -16.95 1.25 16.98
CA ILE A 2 -17.64 0.37 16.06
C ILE A 2 -17.43 0.95 14.66
N ILE A 3 -16.92 0.15 13.73
CA ILE A 3 -16.67 0.58 12.35
C ILE A 3 -17.95 0.33 11.54
N SER A 4 -18.52 1.39 10.98
CA SER A 4 -19.77 1.34 10.21
C SER A 4 -19.66 1.98 8.84
N SER A 5 -18.64 2.81 8.61
CA SER A 5 -18.42 3.53 7.36
C SER A 5 -16.94 3.61 6.97
N PRO A 6 -16.62 3.92 5.70
CA PRO A 6 -15.24 4.20 5.29
C PRO A 6 -14.56 5.34 6.08
N ASN A 7 -15.34 6.34 6.53
CA ASN A 7 -14.82 7.45 7.33
C ASN A 7 -14.36 6.99 8.72
N ASP A 8 -14.98 5.95 9.28
CA ASP A 8 -14.54 5.36 10.56
C ASP A 8 -13.18 4.66 10.40
N PHE A 9 -12.93 4.01 9.26
CA PHE A 9 -11.61 3.43 8.95
C PHE A 9 -10.53 4.51 8.86
N ARG A 10 -10.83 5.66 8.24
CA ARG A 10 -9.91 6.80 8.19
C ARG A 10 -9.59 7.33 9.59
N ALA A 11 -10.60 7.48 10.45
CA ALA A 11 -10.41 7.92 11.84
C ALA A 11 -9.59 6.91 12.65
N ALA A 12 -9.88 5.61 12.49
CA ALA A 12 -9.11 4.54 13.12
C ALA A 12 -7.65 4.54 12.65
N ALA A 13 -7.40 4.69 11.35
CA ALA A 13 -6.06 4.79 10.79
C ALA A 13 -5.29 5.99 11.37
N LYS A 14 -5.93 7.17 11.48
CA LYS A 14 -5.34 8.37 12.10
C LYS A 14 -4.89 8.15 13.54
N SER A 15 -5.61 7.32 14.30
CA SER A 15 -5.28 7.03 15.69
C SER A 15 -4.16 6.01 15.87
N LYS A 16 -3.95 5.13 14.89
CA LYS A 16 -3.01 4.01 14.98
C LYS A 16 -1.68 4.28 14.28
N LEU A 17 -1.72 5.01 13.16
CA LEU A 17 -0.55 5.25 12.34
C LEU A 17 0.26 6.43 12.88
N PRO A 18 1.61 6.34 12.86
CA PRO A 18 2.46 7.50 13.00
C PRO A 18 2.04 8.63 12.03
N PRO A 19 2.04 9.91 12.45
CA PRO A 19 1.60 11.02 11.62
C PRO A 19 2.25 11.07 10.24
N PHE A 20 3.53 10.74 10.08
CA PHE A 20 4.21 10.73 8.78
C PHE A 20 3.58 9.74 7.78
N LEU A 21 3.13 8.57 8.24
CA LEU A 21 2.43 7.60 7.39
C LEU A 21 0.99 8.00 7.14
N PHE A 22 0.29 8.47 8.18
CA PHE A 22 -1.09 8.91 8.03
C PHE A 22 -1.20 10.09 7.05
N HIS A 23 -0.31 11.08 7.17
CA HIS A 23 -0.29 12.22 6.28
C HIS A 23 0.11 11.86 4.85
N TYR A 24 0.97 10.87 4.67
CA TYR A 24 1.37 10.38 3.34
C TYR A 24 0.21 9.68 2.60
N ILE A 25 -0.59 8.87 3.30
CA ILE A 25 -1.76 8.20 2.67
C ILE A 25 -2.97 9.14 2.52
N ASP A 26 -3.20 10.04 3.49
CA ASP A 26 -4.37 10.93 3.53
C ASP A 26 -4.16 12.25 2.75
N GLY A 27 -2.92 12.62 2.47
CA GLY A 27 -2.57 13.92 1.91
C GLY A 27 -2.78 14.05 0.40
N GLY A 28 -3.02 15.26 -0.07
CA GLY A 28 -3.10 15.61 -1.49
C GLY A 28 -1.95 16.51 -1.94
N ALA A 29 -1.97 16.89 -3.22
CA ALA A 29 -1.04 17.88 -3.76
C ALA A 29 -1.45 19.32 -3.41
N ASN A 30 -0.46 20.20 -3.21
CA ASN A 30 -0.61 21.63 -2.97
C ASN A 30 -1.61 21.93 -1.84
N SER A 31 -2.62 22.76 -2.13
CA SER A 31 -3.72 23.13 -1.21
C SER A 31 -4.83 22.07 -1.11
N GLU A 32 -4.63 20.89 -1.70
CA GLU A 32 -5.53 19.74 -1.65
C GLU A 32 -6.94 20.01 -2.22
N THR A 33 -7.05 21.00 -3.10
CA THR A 33 -8.34 21.39 -3.71
C THR A 33 -8.94 20.24 -4.52
N THR A 34 -8.15 19.57 -5.36
CA THR A 34 -8.62 18.42 -6.13
C THR A 34 -9.04 17.25 -5.24
N LEU A 35 -8.31 17.00 -4.13
CA LEU A 35 -8.66 15.95 -3.18
C LEU A 35 -10.06 16.18 -2.58
N ARG A 36 -10.37 17.43 -2.19
CA ARG A 36 -11.72 17.78 -1.70
C ARG A 36 -12.78 17.66 -2.80
N ARG A 37 -12.47 18.14 -4.02
CA ARG A 37 -13.37 18.06 -5.18
C ARG A 37 -13.76 16.64 -5.55
N ASN A 38 -12.82 15.70 -5.51
CA ASN A 38 -13.10 14.28 -5.79
C ASN A 38 -14.26 13.71 -4.96
N VAL A 39 -14.45 14.21 -3.74
CA VAL A 39 -15.57 13.81 -2.87
C VAL A 39 -16.78 14.70 -3.11
N SER A 40 -16.62 16.03 -3.04
CA SER A 40 -17.76 16.96 -3.14
C SER A 40 -18.50 16.87 -4.48
N ASP A 41 -17.78 16.58 -5.56
CA ASP A 41 -18.37 16.49 -6.89
C ASP A 41 -19.25 15.24 -7.03
N LEU A 42 -18.92 14.14 -6.34
CA LEU A 42 -19.78 12.94 -6.26
C LEU A 42 -20.96 13.16 -5.32
N GLU A 43 -20.77 13.83 -4.18
CA GLU A 43 -21.84 14.17 -3.23
C GLU A 43 -22.90 15.08 -3.86
N ALA A 44 -22.52 15.91 -4.83
CA ALA A 44 -23.43 16.78 -5.56
C ALA A 44 -24.39 16.03 -6.50
N ILE A 45 -24.13 14.75 -6.80
CA ILE A 45 -24.96 13.94 -7.71
C ILE A 45 -26.14 13.33 -6.94
N ALA A 46 -27.35 13.85 -7.19
CA ALA A 46 -28.57 13.29 -6.62
C ALA A 46 -29.04 12.03 -7.36
N LEU A 47 -29.43 10.99 -6.61
CA LEU A 47 -30.04 9.78 -7.18
C LEU A 47 -31.55 9.99 -7.40
N LYS A 48 -32.02 9.72 -8.62
CA LYS A 48 -33.46 9.68 -8.92
C LYS A 48 -34.02 8.31 -8.56
N GLN A 49 -34.63 8.20 -7.38
CA GLN A 49 -35.28 6.97 -6.93
C GLN A 49 -36.38 6.54 -7.92
N ARG A 50 -36.37 5.27 -8.30
CA ARG A 50 -37.45 4.62 -9.06
C ARG A 50 -38.21 3.70 -8.11
N VAL A 51 -39.48 4.01 -7.87
CA VAL A 51 -40.34 3.24 -6.96
C VAL A 51 -41.11 2.16 -7.72
N LEU A 52 -41.69 1.21 -6.99
CA LEU A 52 -42.51 0.11 -7.53
C LEU A 52 -41.77 -0.74 -8.58
N LYS A 53 -40.49 -1.03 -8.33
CA LYS A 53 -39.68 -1.97 -9.11
C LYS A 53 -39.48 -3.25 -8.31
N ASN A 54 -39.54 -4.39 -9.00
CA ASN A 54 -39.16 -5.66 -8.39
C ASN A 54 -37.65 -5.66 -8.16
N MET A 55 -37.24 -5.89 -6.91
CA MET A 55 -35.85 -5.91 -6.45
C MET A 55 -35.53 -7.24 -5.75
N GLN A 56 -36.34 -8.28 -5.99
CA GLN A 56 -36.15 -9.60 -5.37
C GLN A 56 -34.81 -10.22 -5.76
N ASP A 57 -34.43 -10.10 -7.03
CA ASP A 57 -33.17 -10.62 -7.57
C ASP A 57 -32.29 -9.45 -8.01
N LEU A 58 -31.26 -9.16 -7.20
CA LEU A 58 -30.23 -8.17 -7.51
C LEU A 58 -28.90 -8.88 -7.66
N SER A 59 -28.21 -8.58 -8.75
CA SER A 59 -26.83 -9.00 -8.95
C SER A 59 -25.93 -7.77 -9.05
N LEU A 60 -24.82 -7.82 -8.32
CA LEU A 60 -23.71 -6.88 -8.44
C LEU A 60 -22.56 -7.47 -9.25
N GLU A 61 -22.77 -8.67 -9.79
CA GLU A 61 -21.75 -9.36 -10.56
C GLU A 61 -21.40 -8.56 -11.83
N SER A 62 -20.14 -8.63 -12.22
CA SER A 62 -19.64 -7.93 -13.40
C SER A 62 -18.62 -8.78 -14.15
N HIS A 63 -18.50 -8.52 -15.44
CA HIS A 63 -17.51 -9.16 -16.30
C HIS A 63 -16.59 -8.10 -16.90
N LEU A 64 -15.28 -8.23 -16.67
CA LEU A 64 -14.28 -7.32 -17.24
C LEU A 64 -13.02 -8.13 -17.61
N PHE A 65 -12.41 -7.83 -18.75
CA PHE A 65 -11.24 -8.54 -19.29
C PHE A 65 -11.41 -10.08 -19.43
N GLY A 66 -12.65 -10.55 -19.63
CA GLY A 66 -12.94 -11.99 -19.74
C GLY A 66 -13.01 -12.72 -18.39
N GLU A 67 -12.96 -11.98 -17.28
CA GLU A 67 -13.05 -12.50 -15.92
C GLU A 67 -14.38 -12.08 -15.26
N HIS A 68 -14.86 -12.90 -14.33
CA HIS A 68 -16.06 -12.61 -13.52
C HIS A 68 -15.67 -12.07 -12.13
N PHE A 69 -16.43 -11.08 -11.67
CA PHE A 69 -16.27 -10.43 -10.37
C PHE A 69 -17.61 -10.36 -9.64
N ASP A 70 -17.59 -10.57 -8.32
CA ASP A 70 -18.79 -10.54 -7.48
C ASP A 70 -19.31 -9.10 -7.26
N LEU A 71 -18.44 -8.12 -7.46
CA LEU A 71 -18.72 -6.69 -7.31
C LEU A 71 -18.01 -5.90 -8.42
N PRO A 72 -18.57 -4.76 -8.86
CA PRO A 72 -17.98 -3.93 -9.92
C PRO A 72 -16.96 -2.94 -9.32
N ILE A 73 -16.07 -3.42 -8.46
CA ILE A 73 -15.04 -2.63 -7.79
C ILE A 73 -13.71 -3.40 -7.81
N ALA A 74 -12.60 -2.67 -7.76
CA ALA A 74 -11.26 -3.24 -7.64
C ALA A 74 -10.47 -2.48 -6.56
N LEU A 75 -9.54 -3.17 -5.90
CA LEU A 75 -8.58 -2.49 -5.03
C LEU A 75 -7.51 -1.82 -5.90
N SER A 76 -7.42 -0.50 -5.78
CA SER A 76 -6.45 0.31 -6.49
C SER A 76 -5.02 0.08 -5.99
N PRO A 77 -4.01 0.33 -6.83
CA PRO A 77 -2.61 0.17 -6.44
C PRO A 77 -2.22 1.26 -5.43
N VAL A 78 -1.96 0.83 -4.19
CA VAL A 78 -1.46 1.70 -3.11
C VAL A 78 -0.05 1.26 -2.75
N GLY A 79 0.88 2.21 -2.73
CA GLY A 79 2.26 1.99 -2.32
C GLY A 79 2.41 1.84 -0.80
N LEU A 80 3.46 1.12 -0.39
CA LEU A 80 3.88 1.02 1.01
C LEU A 80 2.81 0.45 1.96
N THR A 81 1.90 -0.41 1.51
CA THR A 81 0.83 -0.90 2.39
C THR A 81 1.33 -1.76 3.54
N GLY A 82 2.46 -2.46 3.36
CA GLY A 82 3.21 -3.12 4.43
C GLY A 82 3.69 -2.18 5.54
N MET A 83 3.73 -0.86 5.31
CA MET A 83 4.02 0.14 6.32
C MET A 83 2.79 0.59 7.11
N TYR A 84 1.58 0.44 6.58
CA TYR A 84 0.35 0.79 7.30
C TYR A 84 -0.12 -0.35 8.20
N ALA A 85 0.05 -1.59 7.74
CA ALA A 85 -0.25 -2.79 8.48
C ALA A 85 0.78 -3.87 8.13
N ARG A 86 1.06 -4.77 9.07
CA ARG A 86 2.03 -5.86 8.88
C ARG A 86 1.63 -6.71 7.68
N ARG A 87 2.45 -6.73 6.62
CA ARG A 87 2.12 -7.42 5.36
C ARG A 87 0.80 -6.95 4.74
N GLY A 88 0.59 -5.63 4.70
CA GLY A 88 -0.65 -5.01 4.21
C GLY A 88 -1.04 -5.44 2.79
N GLU A 89 -0.09 -5.64 1.89
CA GLU A 89 -0.36 -6.10 0.52
C GLU A 89 -1.01 -7.49 0.52
N VAL A 90 -0.46 -8.43 1.30
CA VAL A 90 -0.99 -9.79 1.44
C VAL A 90 -2.38 -9.76 2.06
N GLN A 91 -2.59 -8.95 3.10
CA GLN A 91 -3.90 -8.80 3.72
C GLN A 91 -4.95 -8.26 2.73
N ALA A 92 -4.59 -7.24 1.94
CA ALA A 92 -5.47 -6.67 0.93
C ALA A 92 -5.79 -7.67 -0.19
N ALA A 93 -4.79 -8.41 -0.67
CA ALA A 93 -4.97 -9.44 -1.69
C ALA A 93 -5.92 -10.55 -1.23
N LYS A 94 -5.75 -11.07 0.00
CA LYS A 94 -6.66 -12.07 0.59
C LYS A 94 -8.09 -11.54 0.73
N ALA A 95 -8.23 -10.28 1.18
CA ALA A 95 -9.54 -9.66 1.32
C ALA A 95 -10.24 -9.47 -0.04
N ALA A 96 -9.48 -9.12 -1.08
CA ALA A 96 -9.99 -8.99 -2.44
C ALA A 96 -10.44 -10.34 -3.01
N GLU A 97 -9.63 -11.39 -2.87
CA GLU A 97 -9.98 -12.76 -3.28
C GLU A 97 -11.24 -13.25 -2.55
N TYR A 98 -11.28 -13.08 -1.23
CA TYR A 98 -12.45 -13.47 -0.42
C TYR A 98 -13.74 -12.75 -0.84
N LYS A 99 -13.64 -11.55 -1.42
CA LYS A 99 -14.76 -10.76 -1.92
C LYS A 99 -14.98 -10.88 -3.42
N GLY A 100 -14.22 -11.74 -4.12
CA GLY A 100 -14.34 -11.95 -5.55
C GLY A 100 -14.04 -10.71 -6.40
N ILE A 101 -13.14 -9.83 -5.94
CA ILE A 101 -12.75 -8.59 -6.64
C ILE A 101 -11.26 -8.58 -7.00
N PRO A 102 -10.84 -7.81 -8.02
CA PRO A 102 -9.42 -7.66 -8.36
C PRO A 102 -8.63 -6.93 -7.27
N PHE A 103 -7.40 -7.38 -7.06
CA PHE A 103 -6.36 -6.64 -6.34
C PHE A 103 -5.30 -6.14 -7.32
N THR A 104 -5.00 -4.84 -7.28
CA THR A 104 -3.91 -4.25 -8.07
C THR A 104 -2.69 -4.00 -7.19
N MET A 105 -1.61 -4.74 -7.43
CA MET A 105 -0.35 -4.55 -6.71
C MET A 105 0.43 -3.36 -7.28
N SER A 106 1.02 -2.53 -6.42
CA SER A 106 1.84 -1.39 -6.86
C SER A 106 3.29 -1.80 -7.11
N THR A 107 3.97 -1.11 -8.04
CA THR A 107 5.44 -1.19 -8.19
C THR A 107 6.15 -0.84 -6.86
N VAL A 108 5.60 0.06 -6.05
CA VAL A 108 6.19 0.51 -4.76
C VAL A 108 5.60 -0.24 -3.56
N SER A 109 5.31 -1.53 -3.73
CA SER A 109 4.87 -2.43 -2.65
C SER A 109 6.02 -2.84 -1.72
N VAL A 110 5.71 -3.20 -0.48
CA VAL A 110 6.71 -3.73 0.48
C VAL A 110 6.81 -5.26 0.40
N CYS A 111 5.69 -5.96 0.24
CA CYS A 111 5.71 -7.42 0.08
C CYS A 111 6.15 -7.81 -1.36
N PRO A 112 7.07 -8.78 -1.53
CA PRO A 112 7.43 -9.34 -2.83
C PRO A 112 6.21 -9.86 -3.61
N ILE A 113 6.30 -9.81 -4.95
CA ILE A 113 5.23 -10.30 -5.85
C ILE A 113 4.93 -11.76 -5.53
N GLU A 114 5.98 -12.56 -5.33
CA GLU A 114 5.92 -13.99 -5.07
C GLU A 114 5.24 -14.31 -3.73
N GLU A 115 5.45 -13.47 -2.72
CA GLU A 115 4.78 -13.62 -1.42
C GLU A 115 3.28 -13.37 -1.56
N VAL A 116 2.88 -12.29 -2.25
CA VAL A 116 1.47 -11.97 -2.47
C VAL A 116 0.79 -13.01 -3.36
N SER A 117 1.44 -13.46 -4.44
CA SER A 117 0.87 -14.44 -5.36
C SER A 117 0.72 -15.82 -4.72
N SER A 118 1.57 -16.17 -3.76
CA SER A 118 1.45 -17.46 -3.06
C SER A 118 0.25 -17.55 -2.12
N GLU A 119 -0.37 -16.41 -1.81
CA GLU A 119 -1.44 -16.28 -0.82
C GLU A 119 -2.83 -16.09 -1.45
N ILE A 120 -2.91 -16.06 -2.79
CA ILE A 120 -4.13 -15.95 -3.57
C ILE A 120 -4.11 -16.93 -4.75
N HIS A 121 -5.28 -17.37 -5.20
CA HIS A 121 -5.47 -18.23 -6.37
C HIS A 121 -5.81 -17.42 -7.62
N ARG A 122 -6.57 -16.32 -7.45
CA ARG A 122 -6.91 -15.39 -8.52
C ARG A 122 -5.67 -14.59 -8.94
N PRO A 123 -5.38 -14.46 -10.24
CA PRO A 123 -4.32 -13.56 -10.72
C PRO A 123 -4.54 -12.12 -10.25
N MET A 124 -3.55 -11.54 -9.58
CA MET A 124 -3.57 -10.11 -9.28
C MET A 124 -3.30 -9.28 -10.53
N TRP A 125 -3.74 -8.02 -10.52
CA TRP A 125 -3.29 -7.02 -11.47
C TRP A 125 -1.98 -6.41 -10.97
N PHE A 126 -1.12 -5.97 -11.89
CA PHE A 126 0.14 -5.30 -11.52
C PHE A 126 0.19 -3.89 -12.09
N GLN A 127 0.48 -2.91 -11.24
CA GLN A 127 0.65 -1.52 -11.63
C GLN A 127 2.14 -1.23 -11.86
N LEU A 128 2.46 -0.64 -13.02
CA LEU A 128 3.82 -0.28 -13.44
C LEU A 128 4.01 1.23 -13.54
N TYR A 129 5.06 1.73 -12.87
CA TYR A 129 5.69 3.02 -13.19
C TYR A 129 6.87 2.81 -14.16
N VAL A 130 7.01 3.68 -15.16
CA VAL A 130 8.18 3.62 -16.05
C VAL A 130 9.39 4.19 -15.33
N LEU A 131 10.26 3.30 -14.85
CA LEU A 131 11.57 3.68 -14.34
C LEU A 131 12.55 3.91 -15.50
N LYS A 132 13.58 4.73 -15.28
CA LYS A 132 14.59 5.01 -16.32
C LYS A 132 15.33 3.74 -16.75
N ASP A 133 15.55 2.81 -15.82
CA ASP A 133 16.20 1.52 -16.09
C ASP A 133 15.22 0.52 -16.73
N ARG A 134 15.41 0.30 -18.04
CA ARG A 134 14.63 -0.64 -18.85
C ARG A 134 14.93 -2.10 -18.51
N GLY A 135 16.16 -2.41 -18.09
CA GLY A 135 16.56 -3.76 -17.68
C GLY A 135 15.85 -4.17 -16.39
N PHE A 136 15.80 -3.26 -15.44
CA PHE A 136 15.06 -3.44 -14.19
C PHE A 136 13.56 -3.65 -14.43
N MET A 137 12.93 -2.82 -15.26
CA MET A 137 11.50 -2.99 -15.60
C MET A 137 11.22 -4.32 -16.29
N LYS A 138 12.11 -4.77 -17.19
CA LYS A 138 11.98 -6.07 -17.83
C LYS A 138 11.99 -7.19 -16.79
N ASN A 139 12.90 -7.14 -15.82
CA ASN A 139 12.95 -8.13 -14.74
C ASN A 139 11.67 -8.13 -13.88
N VAL A 140 11.16 -6.96 -13.50
CA VAL A 140 9.90 -6.85 -12.74
C VAL A 140 8.72 -7.42 -13.51
N LEU A 141 8.63 -7.14 -14.82
CA LEU A 141 7.58 -7.69 -15.68
C LEU A 141 7.70 -9.20 -15.87
N GLU A 142 8.92 -9.72 -15.99
CA GLU A 142 9.18 -11.17 -16.05
C GLU A 142 8.75 -11.86 -14.75
N ARG A 143 9.03 -11.25 -13.59
CA ARG A 143 8.58 -11.75 -12.27
C ARG A 143 7.07 -11.71 -12.13
N ALA A 144 6.43 -10.59 -12.49
CA ALA A 144 4.97 -10.47 -12.49
C ALA A 144 4.33 -11.54 -13.37
N LYS A 145 4.84 -11.73 -14.59
CA LYS A 145 4.37 -12.77 -15.51
C LYS A 145 4.59 -14.19 -14.95
N ALA A 146 5.74 -14.46 -14.35
CA ALA A 146 6.03 -15.75 -13.72
C ALA A 146 5.12 -16.03 -12.51
N ALA A 147 4.70 -14.99 -11.80
CA ALA A 147 3.72 -15.04 -10.72
C ALA A 147 2.26 -15.14 -11.22
N GLY A 148 2.03 -15.26 -12.54
CA GLY A 148 0.71 -15.45 -13.12
C GLY A 148 -0.09 -14.17 -13.37
N VAL A 149 0.52 -12.98 -13.25
CA VAL A 149 -0.15 -11.71 -13.55
C VAL A 149 -0.52 -11.64 -15.03
N THR A 150 -1.81 -11.43 -15.31
CA THR A 150 -2.36 -11.32 -16.68
C THR A 150 -2.70 -9.89 -17.08
N THR A 151 -2.90 -9.00 -16.10
CA THR A 151 -3.34 -7.61 -16.33
C THR A 151 -2.32 -6.61 -15.82
N LEU A 152 -1.94 -5.68 -16.69
CA LEU A 152 -0.99 -4.61 -16.40
C LEU A 152 -1.71 -3.25 -16.37
N VAL A 153 -1.58 -2.53 -15.28
CA VAL A 153 -2.07 -1.16 -15.11
C VAL A 153 -0.91 -0.19 -15.30
N PHE A 154 -0.92 0.55 -16.40
CA PHE A 154 0.18 1.45 -16.75
C PHE A 154 -0.08 2.87 -16.25
N THR A 155 0.70 3.32 -15.27
CA THR A 155 0.52 4.64 -14.66
C THR A 155 1.38 5.69 -15.37
N VAL A 156 0.74 6.70 -15.95
CA VAL A 156 1.36 7.71 -16.82
C VAL A 156 1.21 9.15 -16.30
N ASP A 157 0.59 9.33 -15.15
CA ASP A 157 0.23 10.64 -14.59
C ASP A 157 1.31 11.27 -13.70
N MET A 158 2.39 10.53 -13.41
CA MET A 158 3.47 10.96 -12.52
C MET A 158 4.83 10.99 -13.23
N PRO A 159 5.06 11.91 -14.18
CA PRO A 159 6.39 12.13 -14.74
C PRO A 159 7.35 12.77 -13.73
N VAL A 160 6.81 13.53 -12.77
CA VAL A 160 7.52 14.18 -11.66
C VAL A 160 6.67 14.02 -10.39
N PRO A 161 7.27 13.80 -9.21
CA PRO A 161 6.52 13.76 -7.96
C PRO A 161 5.70 15.03 -7.72
N GLY A 162 4.44 14.86 -7.31
CA GLY A 162 3.57 15.98 -6.95
C GLY A 162 4.04 16.71 -5.70
N SER A 163 3.82 18.02 -5.62
CA SER A 163 4.16 18.80 -4.42
C SER A 163 3.17 18.51 -3.28
N ARG A 164 3.57 17.72 -2.28
CA ARG A 164 2.73 17.32 -1.14
C ARG A 164 3.25 17.96 0.15
N TYR A 165 2.67 19.09 0.54
CA TYR A 165 3.14 19.86 1.70
C TYR A 165 3.00 19.13 3.04
N ARG A 166 2.00 18.22 3.16
CA ARG A 166 1.84 17.40 4.37
C ARG A 166 3.04 16.47 4.60
N ASP A 167 3.71 16.02 3.54
CA ASP A 167 4.85 15.11 3.65
C ASP A 167 6.05 15.82 4.30
N MET A 168 6.30 17.07 3.90
CA MET A 168 7.32 17.92 4.52
C MET A 168 6.98 18.29 5.97
N HIS A 169 5.72 18.65 6.26
CA HIS A 169 5.31 19.01 7.61
C HIS A 169 5.34 17.83 8.58
N SER A 170 4.93 16.65 8.11
CA SER A 170 4.87 15.43 8.92
C SER A 170 6.23 14.77 9.14
N GLY A 171 7.26 15.12 8.36
CA GLY A 171 8.57 14.50 8.40
C GLY A 171 8.66 13.19 7.61
N MET A 172 7.76 12.99 6.65
CA MET A 172 7.94 11.99 5.58
C MET A 172 9.08 12.42 4.65
N SER A 173 9.20 13.73 4.38
CA SER A 173 10.30 14.37 3.66
C SER A 173 10.77 15.65 4.39
N GLY A 174 11.84 16.28 3.90
CA GLY A 174 12.38 17.54 4.43
C GLY A 174 13.40 17.38 5.55
N ASP A 175 13.84 18.51 6.11
CA ASP A 175 14.90 18.54 7.12
C ASP A 175 14.48 17.83 8.41
N TYR A 176 15.44 17.13 9.04
CA TYR A 176 15.24 16.38 10.28
C TYR A 176 14.18 15.26 10.21
N ALA A 177 13.79 14.83 8.99
CA ALA A 177 12.79 13.78 8.79
C ALA A 177 13.10 12.50 9.59
N SER A 178 14.35 12.04 9.61
CA SER A 178 14.75 10.83 10.37
C SER A 178 14.45 10.93 11.86
N PHE A 179 14.78 12.06 12.48
CA PHE A 179 14.49 12.28 13.91
C PHE A 179 12.99 12.32 14.17
N ARG A 180 12.21 13.03 13.34
CA ARG A 180 10.75 13.12 13.46
C ARG A 180 10.08 11.74 13.32
N ARG A 181 10.54 10.92 12.37
CA ARG A 181 10.01 9.56 12.18
C ARG A 181 10.27 8.66 13.37
N ILE A 182 11.48 8.69 13.93
CA ILE A 182 11.82 7.91 15.14
C ILE A 182 10.92 8.33 16.31
N TRP A 183 10.82 9.64 16.55
CA TRP A 183 9.99 10.18 17.63
C TRP A 183 8.51 9.80 17.47
N GLN A 184 7.97 9.90 16.25
CA GLN A 184 6.58 9.53 15.97
C GLN A 184 6.35 8.02 16.12
N ALA A 185 7.28 7.17 15.64
CA ALA A 185 7.21 5.73 15.81
C ALA A 185 7.19 5.33 17.29
N MET A 186 8.04 5.95 18.13
CA MET A 186 8.07 5.69 19.58
C MET A 186 6.72 6.03 20.26
N ARG A 187 5.99 7.03 19.75
CA ARG A 187 4.66 7.41 20.27
C ARG A 187 3.52 6.52 19.79
N HIS A 188 3.79 5.57 18.89
CA HIS A 188 2.81 4.61 18.36
C HIS A 188 3.32 3.18 18.59
N PRO A 189 3.30 2.69 19.85
CA PRO A 189 3.96 1.44 20.22
C PRO A 189 3.37 0.22 19.52
N ASP A 190 2.06 0.17 19.32
CA ASP A 190 1.39 -0.93 18.60
C ASP A 190 1.89 -1.03 17.14
N TRP A 191 1.99 0.11 16.46
CA TRP A 191 2.55 0.17 15.11
C TRP A 191 4.04 -0.18 15.09
N ALA A 192 4.83 0.40 16.00
CA ALA A 192 6.26 0.15 16.08
C ALA A 192 6.59 -1.33 16.35
N PHE A 193 5.76 -2.01 17.14
CA PHE A 193 5.88 -3.43 17.39
C PHE A 193 5.45 -4.25 16.16
N ASN A 194 4.20 -4.11 15.71
CA ASN A 194 3.64 -4.97 14.66
C ASN A 194 4.29 -4.74 13.30
N VAL A 195 4.49 -3.49 12.91
CA VAL A 195 5.07 -3.11 11.62
C VAL A 195 6.58 -2.93 11.76
N GLY A 196 7.04 -2.10 12.69
CA GLY A 196 8.46 -1.76 12.81
C GLY A 196 9.37 -2.94 13.19
N LEU A 197 8.93 -3.83 14.09
CA LEU A 197 9.71 -4.99 14.52
C LEU A 197 9.33 -6.26 13.77
N PHE A 198 8.04 -6.60 13.73
CA PHE A 198 7.56 -7.87 13.15
C PHE A 198 7.11 -7.79 11.69
N GLY A 199 7.10 -6.59 11.10
CA GLY A 199 6.68 -6.34 9.72
C GLY A 199 7.82 -6.25 8.71
N LYS A 200 9.07 -6.55 9.13
CA LYS A 200 10.21 -6.61 8.21
C LYS A 200 9.99 -7.69 7.12
N PRO A 201 10.56 -7.52 5.92
CA PRO A 201 11.38 -6.39 5.47
C PRO A 201 10.58 -5.12 5.16
N HIS A 202 11.23 -3.96 5.25
CA HIS A 202 10.63 -2.64 4.94
C HIS A 202 11.15 -2.03 3.62
N ASP A 203 11.97 -2.79 2.89
CA ASP A 203 12.46 -2.40 1.58
C ASP A 203 11.39 -2.60 0.52
N LEU A 204 11.54 -1.95 -0.63
CA LEU A 204 10.63 -2.15 -1.74
C LEU A 204 10.75 -3.56 -2.29
N ALA A 205 9.61 -4.18 -2.54
CA ALA A 205 9.46 -5.50 -3.13
C ALA A 205 10.29 -5.69 -4.42
N ILE A 206 10.34 -4.65 -5.24
CA ILE A 206 11.06 -4.62 -6.52
C ILE A 206 12.58 -4.60 -6.35
N SER A 207 13.08 -4.15 -5.20
CA SER A 207 14.51 -4.05 -4.90
C SER A 207 15.10 -5.31 -4.27
N GLN A 208 14.26 -6.28 -3.90
CA GLN A 208 14.72 -7.51 -3.27
C GLN A 208 15.25 -8.50 -4.32
N PRO A 209 16.42 -9.13 -4.07
CA PRO A 209 16.95 -10.16 -4.95
C PRO A 209 16.01 -11.36 -5.00
N ILE A 210 16.05 -12.10 -6.12
CA ILE A 210 15.29 -13.35 -6.28
C ILE A 210 15.69 -14.28 -5.13
N ALA A 211 14.72 -14.70 -4.33
CA ALA A 211 14.96 -15.73 -3.33
C ALA A 211 15.26 -17.05 -4.05
N GLU A 212 16.54 -17.35 -4.26
CA GLU A 212 16.96 -18.72 -4.55
C GLU A 212 16.54 -19.60 -3.35
N SER A 213 15.77 -20.64 -3.65
CA SER A 213 15.31 -21.61 -2.66
C SER A 213 16.50 -22.34 -2.02
N GLN A 214 16.83 -21.98 -0.78
CA GLN A 214 17.64 -22.83 0.10
C GLN A 214 17.10 -22.80 1.56
N PRO A 215 17.14 -23.94 2.27
CA PRO A 215 16.27 -24.22 3.41
C PRO A 215 16.86 -23.78 4.76
N ASN A 216 15.96 -23.60 5.73
CA ASN A 216 16.18 -23.67 7.18
C ASN A 216 17.55 -23.19 7.74
N SER A 217 17.58 -21.99 8.30
CA SER A 217 18.31 -21.74 9.54
C SER A 217 17.53 -20.81 10.47
N ARG A 218 16.73 -21.42 11.35
CA ARG A 218 16.29 -20.78 12.59
C ARG A 218 17.49 -20.72 13.52
N THR A 219 18.16 -19.57 13.59
CA THR A 219 19.03 -19.25 14.72
C THR A 219 18.27 -18.29 15.62
N ILE A 220 17.74 -18.83 16.71
CA ILE A 220 17.19 -18.07 17.83
C ILE A 220 18.39 -17.49 18.58
N SER A 221 18.58 -16.17 18.52
CA SER A 221 19.36 -15.43 19.51
C SER A 221 18.42 -14.57 20.34
N ALA A 222 18.00 -15.12 21.48
CA ALA A 222 17.45 -14.35 22.57
C ALA A 222 18.61 -13.62 23.28
N GLY A 223 18.54 -12.29 23.39
CA GLY A 223 19.52 -11.53 24.17
C GLY A 223 19.51 -10.03 23.92
N LEU A 224 18.96 -9.29 24.90
CA LEU A 224 19.16 -7.85 25.17
C LEU A 224 18.66 -6.87 24.07
N ALA A 225 17.33 -6.75 23.98
CA ALA A 225 16.64 -5.77 23.17
C ALA A 225 16.28 -4.51 23.96
N THR A 226 17.16 -3.52 24.02
CA THR A 226 16.77 -2.14 24.35
C THR A 226 17.53 -1.07 23.56
N THR A 227 18.73 -1.36 23.06
CA THR A 227 19.54 -0.40 22.26
C THR A 227 19.68 -0.77 20.78
N SER A 228 19.62 -2.06 20.39
CA SER A 228 19.74 -2.47 18.97
C SER A 228 18.45 -2.23 18.15
N THR A 229 17.30 -2.18 18.83
CA THR A 229 15.98 -1.92 18.22
C THR A 229 15.89 -0.50 17.65
N LEU A 230 16.41 0.51 18.37
CA LEU A 230 16.39 1.91 17.91
C LEU A 230 17.33 2.13 16.72
N LEU A 231 18.47 1.45 16.69
CA LEU A 231 19.41 1.46 15.56
C LEU A 231 18.86 0.74 14.33
N SER A 232 18.17 -0.39 14.52
CA SER A 232 17.49 -1.09 13.44
C SER A 232 16.32 -0.28 12.89
N LEU A 233 15.53 0.35 13.76
CA LEU A 233 14.46 1.25 13.36
C LEU A 233 15.03 2.48 12.65
N GLY A 234 16.18 3.00 13.09
CA GLY A 234 16.90 4.10 12.44
C GLY A 234 17.40 3.75 11.03
N LYS A 235 17.86 2.51 10.79
CA LYS A 235 18.24 2.04 9.44
C LYS A 235 17.02 1.83 8.55
N THR A 236 15.97 1.19 9.05
CA THR A 236 14.67 1.09 8.39
C THR A 236 14.16 2.47 8.00
N LEU A 237 14.20 3.44 8.93
CA LEU A 237 13.74 4.82 8.75
C LEU A 237 14.66 5.67 7.86
N ASN A 238 15.96 5.37 7.76
CA ASN A 238 16.88 6.04 6.84
C ASN A 238 16.81 5.48 5.40
N GLY A 239 16.43 4.21 5.20
CA GLY A 239 16.14 3.66 3.86
C GLY A 239 15.00 4.39 3.12
N PHE A 240 14.13 5.09 3.85
CA PHE A 240 13.10 5.97 3.30
C PHE A 240 13.64 7.26 2.66
N ALA A 241 14.91 7.61 2.83
CA ALA A 241 15.50 8.80 2.19
C ALA A 241 15.54 8.68 0.65
N ILE A 242 15.47 7.46 0.11
CA ILE A 242 15.43 7.20 -1.34
C ILE A 242 14.20 7.86 -2.02
N PHE A 243 13.16 8.18 -1.26
CA PHE A 243 11.95 8.81 -1.79
C PHE A 243 11.92 10.35 -1.70
N GLY A 244 12.95 10.96 -1.10
CA GLY A 244 12.95 12.40 -0.80
C GLY A 244 13.94 13.25 -1.60
N THR A 245 14.98 12.65 -2.21
CA THR A 245 16.05 13.42 -2.85
C THR A 245 16.41 13.01 -4.27
N ASP A 246 16.04 11.80 -4.73
CA ASP A 246 16.49 11.29 -6.04
C ASP A 246 15.37 10.59 -6.84
N LEU A 247 14.20 11.24 -6.95
CA LEU A 247 13.23 11.02 -8.02
C LEU A 247 12.76 12.35 -8.60
#